data_AF-A0A6G5AFT0-F1
#
_entry.id   AF-A0A6G5AFT0-F1
#
_cell.length_a   1.000
_cell.length_b   1.000
_cell.length_c   1.000
_cell.angle_alpha   90.00
_cell.angle_beta   90.00
_cell.angle_gamma   90.00
#
_symmetry.space_group_name_H-M   'P 1'
#
loop_
_entity.id
_entity.type
_entity.pdbx_description
1 polymer ?
#
loop_
_entity_poly.entity_id
_entity_poly.type
_entity_poly.pdbx_seq_one_letter_code
_entity_poly.pdbx_strand_id
1 'polypeptide(L)'
;FCDQEYSEVLCHISVRWLSMFTALDRLIKNWTYFLSQGKEECEKIIWRFIGHQAEGLLESVTLLECYIYFMHSFLAMLHSAILTLGKSHLELTELYAIMTKLRKQLTNRTDDIFFGVKPNLGLEIFPCR
;
A
#
# COMPACT_ATOMS: atom_id res chain seq x y z
N PHE A 1 -18.13 14.98 25.22
CA PHE A 1 -17.17 14.08 24.56
C PHE A 1 -17.95 12.99 23.85
N CYS A 2 -18.16 13.07 22.53
CA CYS A 2 -18.32 11.86 21.69
C CYS A 2 -18.59 12.15 20.20
N ASP A 3 -19.33 13.20 19.80
CA ASP A 3 -19.68 13.33 18.38
C ASP A 3 -18.70 14.20 17.57
N GLN A 4 -18.26 15.32 18.14
CA GLN A 4 -17.42 16.28 17.42
C GLN A 4 -15.99 15.75 17.19
N GLU A 5 -15.34 15.23 18.23
CA GLU A 5 -14.03 14.58 18.13
C GLU A 5 -14.05 13.33 17.24
N TYR A 6 -15.14 12.54 17.27
CA TYR A 6 -15.27 11.36 16.43
C TYR A 6 -15.45 11.73 14.95
N SER A 7 -16.24 12.78 14.65
CA SER A 7 -16.40 13.30 13.29
C SER A 7 -15.09 13.84 12.70
N GLU A 8 -14.27 14.51 13.52
CA GLU A 8 -12.94 14.99 13.13
C GLU A 8 -11.98 13.84 12.84
N VAL A 9 -11.96 12.81 13.71
CA VAL A 9 -11.18 11.60 13.48
C VAL A 9 -11.60 10.90 12.18
N LEU A 10 -12.91 10.75 11.94
CA LEU A 10 -13.43 10.15 10.71
C LEU A 10 -13.03 10.94 9.45
N CYS A 11 -13.00 12.27 9.51
CA CYS A 11 -12.57 13.12 8.41
C CYS A 11 -11.11 12.86 8.02
N HIS A 12 -10.24 12.62 9.00
CA HIS A 12 -8.82 12.40 8.76
C HIS A 12 -8.48 10.98 8.28
N ILE A 13 -9.35 10.00 8.51
CA ILE A 13 -9.11 8.61 8.11
C ILE A 13 -8.95 8.49 6.59
N SER A 14 -9.86 9.09 5.82
CA SER A 14 -9.78 9.06 4.35
C SER A 14 -8.46 9.70 3.87
N VAL A 15 -8.12 10.88 4.40
CA VAL A 15 -6.88 11.61 4.09
C VAL A 15 -5.64 10.78 4.42
N ARG A 16 -5.65 10.04 5.54
CA ARG A 16 -4.52 9.20 5.96
C ARG A 16 -4.28 8.05 4.98
N TRP A 17 -5.31 7.32 4.59
CA TRP A 17 -5.19 6.22 3.63
C TRP A 17 -4.76 6.72 2.24
N LEU A 18 -5.32 7.86 1.79
CA LEU A 18 -4.95 8.47 0.52
C LEU A 18 -3.48 8.95 0.50
N SER A 19 -3.05 9.60 1.58
CA SER A 19 -1.67 10.08 1.73
C SER A 19 -0.68 8.93 1.80
N MET A 20 -1.01 7.86 2.51
CA MET A 20 -0.16 6.68 2.64
C MET A 20 0.04 5.97 1.29
N PHE A 21 -1.02 5.81 0.50
CA PHE A 21 -0.90 5.29 -0.86
C PHE A 21 0.04 6.16 -1.70
N THR A 22 -0.17 7.48 -1.68
CA THR A 22 0.66 8.43 -2.44
C THR A 22 2.13 8.40 -2.03
N ALA A 23 2.40 8.25 -0.73
CA ALA A 23 3.76 8.13 -0.20
C ALA A 23 4.45 6.85 -0.69
N LEU A 24 3.78 5.70 -0.64
CA LEU A 24 4.31 4.43 -1.14
C LEU A 24 4.48 4.43 -2.66
N ASP A 25 3.55 5.03 -3.39
CA ASP A 25 3.65 5.16 -4.84
C ASP A 25 4.88 6.00 -5.25
N ARG A 26 5.15 7.10 -4.54
CA ARG A 26 6.37 7.90 -4.72
C ARG A 26 7.63 7.13 -4.34
N LEU A 27 7.59 6.36 -3.25
CA LEU A 27 8.71 5.52 -2.82
C LEU A 27 9.09 4.51 -3.90
N ILE A 28 8.10 3.78 -4.43
CA ILE A 28 8.31 2.77 -5.47
C ILE A 28 8.81 3.41 -6.77
N LYS A 29 8.22 4.53 -7.19
CA LYS A 29 8.63 5.23 -8.43
C LYS A 29 10.06 5.80 -8.37
N ASN A 30 10.49 6.25 -7.19
CA ASN A 30 11.80 6.85 -6.98
C ASN A 30 12.76 5.90 -6.24
N TRP A 31 12.52 4.60 -6.31
CA TRP A 31 13.27 3.60 -5.55
C TRP A 31 14.79 3.69 -5.78
N THR A 32 15.21 3.80 -7.04
CA THR A 32 16.62 3.93 -7.43
C THR A 32 17.23 5.24 -6.95
N TYR A 33 16.45 6.32 -6.89
CA TYR A 33 16.90 7.59 -6.35
C TYR A 33 17.25 7.45 -4.86
N PHE A 34 16.36 6.88 -4.05
CA PHE A 34 16.64 6.71 -2.62
C PHE A 34 17.83 5.77 -2.35
N LEU A 35 18.00 4.72 -3.16
CA LEU A 35 19.19 3.87 -3.10
C LEU A 35 20.47 4.65 -3.43
N SER A 36 20.43 5.53 -4.45
CA SER A 36 21.59 6.32 -4.87
C SER A 36 22.06 7.35 -3.84
N GLN A 37 21.18 7.80 -2.93
CA GLN A 37 21.55 8.71 -1.84
C GLN A 37 22.47 8.03 -0.81
N GLY A 38 22.41 6.71 -0.68
CA GLY A 38 23.17 5.98 0.32
C GLY A 38 22.64 6.16 1.75
N LYS A 39 23.26 5.45 2.69
CA LYS A 39 22.82 5.35 4.10
C LYS A 39 22.82 6.67 4.86
N GLU A 40 23.76 7.55 4.57
CA GLU A 40 23.98 8.78 5.34
C GLU A 40 23.01 9.90 4.94
N GLU A 41 22.68 10.00 3.65
CA GLU A 41 21.81 11.06 3.11
C GLU A 41 20.34 10.65 3.01
N CYS A 42 20.05 9.34 2.95
CA CYS A 42 18.67 8.85 2.95
C CYS A 42 18.05 8.89 4.35
N GLU A 43 16.77 9.23 4.44
CA GLU A 43 16.02 9.16 5.69
C GLU A 43 16.08 7.72 6.27
N LYS A 44 16.33 7.62 7.58
CA LYS A 44 16.68 6.36 8.27
C LYS A 44 15.60 5.30 8.18
N ILE A 45 14.33 5.68 8.28
CA ILE A 45 13.21 4.75 8.16
C ILE A 45 13.16 4.22 6.73
N ILE A 46 13.24 5.08 5.71
CA ILE A 46 13.28 4.66 4.31
C ILE A 46 14.48 3.73 4.05
N TRP A 47 15.68 4.12 4.52
CA TRP A 47 16.89 3.33 4.36
C TRP A 47 16.79 1.95 5.02
N ARG A 48 16.08 1.82 6.15
CA ARG A 48 15.84 0.51 6.78
C ARG A 48 15.08 -0.44 5.85
N PHE A 49 14.18 0.07 5.00
CA PHE A 49 13.43 -0.75 4.07
C PHE A 49 14.20 -1.06 2.78
N ILE A 50 14.97 -0.10 2.25
CA ILE A 50 15.60 -0.23 0.92
C ILE A 50 17.09 -0.63 0.99
N GLY A 51 17.78 -0.30 2.10
CA GLY A 51 19.24 -0.37 2.22
C GLY A 51 19.80 -1.78 2.12
N HIS A 52 19.00 -2.81 2.42
CA HIS A 52 19.38 -4.22 2.26
C HIS A 52 19.72 -4.57 0.80
N GLN A 53 19.18 -3.85 -0.18
CA GLN A 53 19.52 -4.05 -1.60
C GLN A 53 20.83 -3.35 -2.01
N ALA A 54 21.26 -2.31 -1.28
CA ALA A 54 22.49 -1.58 -1.57
C ALA A 54 23.75 -2.38 -1.19
N GLU A 55 23.63 -3.34 -0.27
CA GLU A 55 24.74 -4.13 0.28
C GLU A 55 25.15 -5.33 -0.60
N GLY A 56 24.63 -5.44 -1.83
CA GLY A 56 25.17 -6.34 -2.85
C GLY A 56 24.79 -7.83 -2.71
N LEU A 57 23.87 -8.20 -1.82
CA LEU A 57 23.31 -9.54 -1.79
C LEU A 57 22.13 -9.68 -2.77
N LEU A 58 22.50 -10.02 -4.02
CA LEU A 58 21.70 -10.67 -5.05
C LEU A 58 20.49 -9.91 -5.62
N GLU A 59 20.20 -10.21 -6.89
CA GLU A 59 18.97 -9.93 -7.65
C GLU A 59 17.67 -10.49 -6.99
N SER A 60 17.73 -10.91 -5.72
CA SER A 60 16.63 -11.49 -4.96
C SER A 60 15.80 -10.40 -4.29
N VAL A 61 14.49 -10.44 -4.54
CA VAL A 61 13.49 -9.61 -3.85
C VAL A 61 13.63 -9.78 -2.34
N THR A 62 13.68 -8.67 -1.59
CA THR A 62 13.75 -8.72 -0.12
C THR A 62 12.36 -8.84 0.51
N LEU A 63 12.26 -9.43 1.70
CA LEU A 63 10.97 -9.51 2.41
C LEU A 63 10.33 -8.13 2.67
N LEU A 64 11.14 -7.12 3.00
CA LEU A 64 10.67 -5.76 3.23
C LEU A 64 10.12 -5.12 1.95
N GLU A 65 10.77 -5.37 0.82
CA GLU A 65 10.27 -4.98 -0.49
C GLU A 65 8.95 -5.68 -0.82
N CYS A 66 8.83 -6.99 -0.56
CA CYS A 66 7.55 -7.70 -0.69
C CYS A 66 6.44 -7.01 0.12
N TYR A 67 6.69 -6.62 1.36
CA TYR A 67 5.72 -5.89 2.17
C TYR A 67 5.34 -4.54 1.57
N ILE A 68 6.31 -3.76 1.06
CA ILE A 68 6.04 -2.47 0.41
C ILE A 68 5.13 -2.65 -0.81
N TYR A 69 5.44 -3.61 -1.67
CA TYR A 69 4.64 -3.86 -2.88
C TYR A 69 3.27 -4.47 -2.55
N PHE A 70 3.18 -5.31 -1.51
CA PHE A 70 1.91 -5.82 -0.99
C PHE A 70 1.02 -4.68 -0.50
N MET A 71 1.59 -3.80 0.34
CA MET A 71 0.86 -2.65 0.88
C MET A 71 0.44 -1.69 -0.23
N HIS A 72 1.30 -1.43 -1.22
CA HIS A 72 0.94 -0.60 -2.37
C HIS A 72 -0.24 -1.19 -3.17
N SER A 73 -0.20 -2.50 -3.45
CA SER A 73 -1.28 -3.22 -4.15
C SER A 73 -2.60 -3.17 -3.37
N PHE A 74 -2.56 -3.42 -2.06
CA PHE A 74 -3.72 -3.34 -1.18
C PHE A 74 -4.29 -1.92 -1.10
N LEU A 75 -3.42 -0.93 -0.89
CA LEU A 75 -3.81 0.47 -0.77
C LEU A 75 -4.33 1.05 -2.08
N ALA A 76 -3.89 0.55 -3.24
CA ALA A 76 -4.45 0.97 -4.53
C ALA A 76 -5.95 0.66 -4.63
N MET A 77 -6.38 -0.51 -4.12
CA MET A 77 -7.79 -0.90 -4.09
C MET A 77 -8.60 -0.01 -3.15
N LEU A 78 -8.07 0.22 -1.93
CA LEU A 78 -8.70 1.13 -0.97
C LEU A 78 -8.76 2.57 -1.47
N HIS A 79 -7.69 3.06 -2.08
CA HIS A 79 -7.60 4.41 -2.62
C HIS A 79 -8.68 4.65 -3.69
N SER A 80 -8.85 3.71 -4.61
CA SER A 80 -9.90 3.76 -5.63
C SER A 80 -11.31 3.80 -5.01
N ALA A 81 -11.56 2.97 -4.00
CA ALA A 81 -12.85 2.95 -3.29
C ALA A 81 -13.10 4.26 -2.52
N ILE A 82 -12.13 4.72 -1.73
CA ILE A 82 -12.24 5.95 -0.92
C ILE A 82 -12.49 7.17 -1.81
N LEU A 83 -11.76 7.32 -2.93
CA LEU A 83 -12.01 8.43 -3.86
C LEU A 83 -13.40 8.38 -4.48
N THR A 84 -13.91 7.18 -4.77
CA THR A 84 -15.25 7.04 -5.35
C THR A 84 -16.33 7.33 -4.31
N LEU A 85 -16.12 6.92 -3.06
CA LEU A 85 -17.03 7.21 -1.93
C LEU A 85 -17.01 8.68 -1.53
N GLY A 86 -15.87 9.36 -1.69
CA GLY A 86 -15.70 10.78 -1.37
C GLY A 86 -16.29 11.76 -2.39
N LYS A 87 -17.03 11.29 -3.40
CA LYS A 87 -17.73 12.15 -4.36
C LYS A 87 -18.86 12.93 -3.67
N SER A 88 -19.10 14.17 -4.11
CA SER A 88 -20.09 15.08 -3.49
C SER A 88 -21.53 14.58 -3.58
N HIS A 89 -21.83 13.75 -4.57
CA HIS A 89 -23.12 13.08 -4.74
C HIS A 89 -22.86 11.59 -4.94
N LEU A 90 -23.43 10.78 -4.05
CA LEU A 90 -23.34 9.32 -4.09
C LEU A 90 -24.72 8.75 -3.79
N GLU A 91 -25.25 7.96 -4.71
CA GLU A 91 -26.51 7.25 -4.51
C GLU A 91 -26.29 5.95 -3.70
N LEU A 92 -27.31 5.49 -2.99
CA LEU A 92 -27.22 4.26 -2.17
C LEU A 92 -26.88 3.02 -3.02
N THR A 93 -27.39 2.97 -4.25
CA THR A 93 -27.09 1.93 -5.24
C THR A 93 -25.62 1.94 -5.66
N GLU A 94 -25.03 3.13 -5.83
CA GLU A 94 -23.60 3.30 -6.12
C GLU A 94 -22.73 2.89 -4.93
N LEU A 95 -23.12 3.26 -3.70
CA LEU A 95 -22.44 2.83 -2.48
C LEU A 95 -22.35 1.30 -2.41
N TYR A 96 -23.48 0.63 -2.61
CA TYR A 96 -23.53 -0.84 -2.60
C TYR A 96 -22.63 -1.44 -3.68
N ALA A 97 -22.65 -0.87 -4.89
CA ALA A 97 -21.82 -1.33 -6.00
C ALA A 97 -20.32 -1.16 -5.69
N ILE A 98 -19.91 -0.03 -5.11
CA ILE A 98 -18.51 0.25 -4.73
C ILE A 98 -18.04 -0.75 -3.67
N MET A 99 -18.82 -0.93 -2.60
CA MET A 99 -18.46 -1.86 -1.51
C MET A 99 -18.41 -3.31 -1.99
N THR A 100 -19.35 -3.71 -2.85
CA THR A 100 -19.36 -5.06 -3.45
C THR A 100 -18.16 -5.27 -4.36
N LYS A 101 -17.78 -4.26 -5.16
CA LYS A 101 -16.58 -4.29 -6.00
C LYS A 101 -15.31 -4.43 -5.16
N LEU A 102 -15.16 -3.64 -4.09
CA LEU A 102 -14.01 -3.71 -3.19
C LEU A 102 -13.92 -5.09 -2.54
N ARG A 103 -15.03 -5.61 -2.03
CA ARG A 103 -15.09 -6.97 -1.46
C ARG A 103 -14.65 -8.01 -2.47
N LYS A 104 -15.19 -7.96 -3.70
CA LYS A 104 -14.81 -8.91 -4.76
C LYS A 104 -13.31 -8.82 -5.09
N GLN A 105 -12.75 -7.62 -5.17
CA GLN A 105 -11.32 -7.45 -5.41
C GLN A 105 -10.49 -8.09 -4.30
N LEU A 106 -10.83 -7.88 -3.02
CA LEU A 106 -10.13 -8.48 -1.90
C LEU A 106 -10.27 -10.01 -1.86
N THR A 107 -11.47 -10.53 -2.12
CA THR A 107 -11.72 -11.98 -2.17
C THR A 107 -10.92 -12.64 -3.29
N ASN A 108 -10.96 -12.08 -4.51
CA ASN A 108 -10.19 -12.59 -5.64
C ASN A 108 -8.69 -12.66 -5.32
N ARG A 109 -8.13 -11.65 -4.65
CA ARG A 109 -6.71 -11.63 -4.27
C ARG A 109 -6.34 -12.79 -3.34
N THR A 110 -7.23 -13.13 -2.42
CA THR A 110 -7.07 -14.27 -1.51
C THR A 110 -7.22 -15.59 -2.25
N ASP A 111 -8.25 -15.72 -3.09
CA ASP A 111 -8.55 -16.96 -3.83
C ASP A 111 -7.46 -17.28 -4.87
N ASP A 112 -6.98 -16.27 -5.58
CA ASP A 112 -5.92 -16.40 -6.59
C ASP A 112 -4.51 -16.47 -5.96
N ILE A 113 -4.38 -16.28 -4.63
CA ILE A 113 -3.12 -16.13 -3.90
C ILE A 113 -2.20 -15.11 -4.61
N PHE A 114 -2.78 -14.05 -5.16
CA PHE A 114 -2.07 -13.09 -6.01
C PHE A 114 -2.10 -11.69 -5.42
N PHE A 115 -1.00 -11.29 -4.78
CA PHE A 115 -0.89 -9.99 -4.12
C PHE A 115 0.00 -8.99 -4.89
N GLY A 116 0.64 -9.45 -5.97
CA GLY A 116 1.48 -8.65 -6.86
C GLY A 116 2.75 -9.42 -7.22
N VAL A 117 3.45 -9.03 -8.29
CA VAL A 117 4.59 -9.80 -8.82
C VAL A 117 5.67 -10.04 -7.76
N LYS A 118 6.16 -8.99 -7.10
CA LYS A 118 7.20 -9.10 -6.06
C LYS A 118 6.72 -9.82 -4.79
N PRO A 119 5.54 -9.51 -4.21
CA PRO A 119 4.98 -10.27 -3.09
C PRO A 119 4.84 -11.76 -3.40
N ASN A 120 4.37 -12.13 -4.59
CA ASN A 120 4.23 -13.51 -5.01
C ASN A 120 5.57 -14.24 -5.15
N LEU A 121 6.59 -13.60 -5.75
CA LEU A 121 7.96 -14.12 -5.73
C LEU A 121 8.45 -14.31 -4.28
N GLY A 122 8.10 -13.37 -3.40
CA GLY A 122 8.37 -13.47 -1.97
C GLY A 122 7.71 -14.68 -1.29
N LEU A 123 6.52 -15.11 -1.72
CA LEU A 123 5.87 -16.31 -1.16
C LEU A 123 6.61 -17.60 -1.52
N GLU A 124 7.26 -17.64 -2.68
CA GLU A 124 8.11 -18.77 -3.10
C GLU A 124 9.43 -18.80 -2.35
N ILE A 125 10.03 -17.62 -2.11
CA ILE A 125 11.34 -17.46 -1.47
C ILE A 125 11.25 -17.51 0.06
N PHE A 126 10.17 -16.99 0.64
CA PHE A 126 9.91 -16.87 2.08
C PHE A 126 8.58 -17.54 2.45
N PRO A 127 8.49 -18.89 2.37
CA PRO A 127 7.25 -19.59 2.70
C PRO A 127 6.87 -19.37 4.18
N CYS A 128 5.59 -19.08 4.43
CA CYS A 128 5.06 -19.00 5.79
C CYS A 128 5.22 -20.37 6.48
N ARG A 129 5.98 -20.42 7.57
CA ARG A 129 6.04 -21.59 8.48
C ARG A 129 4.88 -21.57 9.45
#